data_AF-A0A352TCM5-F1
#
_entry.id   AF-A0A352TCM5-F1
#
_cell.length_a   1.000
_cell.length_b   1.000
_cell.length_c   1.000
_cell.angle_alpha   90.00
_cell.angle_beta   90.00
_cell.angle_gamma   90.00
#
_symmetry.space_group_name_H-M   'P 1'
#
loop_
_entity.id
_entity.type
_entity.pdbx_description
1 polymer ?
#
loop_
_entity_poly.entity_id
_entity_poly.type
_entity_poly.pdbx_seq_one_letter_code
_entity_poly.pdbx_strand_id
1 'polypeptide(L)' 'AQELIDFASGLDVHVNLIPWNPVGSLPFKTPSRNESMHFMHLIQKAGIPVTLRLKRGTNVNAACGQLGDIGAYKN' A
#
# COMPACT_ATOMS: atom_id res chain seq x y z
N ALA A 1 -2.88 7.67 -10.63
CA ALA A 1 -2.03 8.66 -9.93
C ALA A 1 -2.61 10.06 -10.12
N GLN A 2 -2.93 10.47 -11.36
CA GLN A 2 -3.46 11.81 -11.64
C GLN A 2 -4.68 12.17 -10.77
N GLU A 3 -5.69 11.30 -10.70
CA GLU A 3 -6.89 11.56 -9.87
C GLU A 3 -6.55 11.80 -8.37
N LEU A 4 -5.57 11.07 -7.83
CA LEU A 4 -5.11 11.29 -6.45
C LEU A 4 -4.40 12.63 -6.31
N ILE A 5 -3.59 13.00 -7.30
CA ILE A 5 -2.86 14.29 -7.32
C ILE A 5 -3.86 15.44 -7.37
N ASP A 6 -4.86 15.35 -8.24
CA ASP A 6 -5.90 16.37 -8.39
C ASP A 6 -6.70 16.52 -7.08
N PHE A 7 -7.04 15.40 -6.44
CA PHE A 7 -7.72 15.39 -5.14
C PHE A 7 -6.87 16.01 -4.02
N ALA A 8 -5.57 15.70 -3.98
CA ALA A 8 -4.67 16.14 -2.93
C ALA A 8 -4.10 17.55 -3.16
N SER A 9 -4.32 18.14 -4.33
CA SER A 9 -3.80 19.46 -4.68
C SER A 9 -4.30 20.54 -3.71
N GLY A 10 -3.36 21.27 -3.11
CA GLY A 10 -3.65 22.34 -2.14
C GLY A 10 -3.91 21.85 -0.71
N LEU A 11 -3.85 20.55 -0.45
CA LEU A 11 -3.94 19.98 0.90
C LEU A 11 -2.54 19.81 1.51
N ASP A 12 -2.41 20.14 2.79
CA ASP A 12 -1.21 19.81 3.58
C ASP A 12 -1.32 18.36 4.09
N VAL A 13 -0.94 17.40 3.23
CA VAL A 13 -1.09 15.97 3.48
C VAL A 13 0.16 15.18 3.09
N HIS A 14 0.30 14.02 3.72
CA HIS A 14 1.31 13.02 3.38
C HIS A 14 0.65 11.73 2.93
N VAL A 15 0.98 11.25 1.73
CA VAL A 15 0.43 10.01 1.19
C VAL A 15 1.25 8.80 1.68
N ASN A 16 0.58 7.85 2.32
CA ASN A 16 1.19 6.57 2.68
C ASN A 16 0.72 5.48 1.70
N LEU A 17 1.58 5.14 0.74
CA LEU A 17 1.31 4.05 -0.20
C LEU A 17 1.60 2.70 0.46
N ILE A 18 0.58 1.84 0.49
CA ILE A 18 0.65 0.50 1.04
C ILE A 18 0.33 -0.47 -0.10
N PRO A 19 1.31 -1.24 -0.61
CA PRO A 19 1.01 -2.31 -1.56
C PRO A 19 0.01 -3.27 -0.94
N TRP A 20 -0.95 -3.71 -1.75
CA TRP A 20 -1.99 -4.63 -1.28
C TRP A 20 -1.39 -5.87 -0.63
N ASN A 21 -1.87 -6.19 0.57
CA ASN A 21 -1.54 -7.43 1.27
C ASN A 21 -2.59 -8.48 0.91
N PRO A 22 -2.21 -9.61 0.29
CA PRO A 22 -3.17 -10.63 -0.06
C PRO A 22 -3.91 -11.15 1.17
N VAL A 23 -5.22 -11.26 1.07
CA VAL A 23 -6.09 -11.96 2.02
C VAL A 23 -6.88 -13.02 1.24
N GLY A 24 -7.16 -14.18 1.86
CA GLY A 24 -7.69 -15.35 1.15
C GLY A 24 -9.07 -15.17 0.51
N SER A 25 -9.82 -14.13 0.89
CA SER A 25 -11.21 -13.89 0.47
C SER A 25 -11.38 -12.94 -0.72
N LEU A 26 -10.32 -12.26 -1.18
CA LEU A 26 -10.45 -11.20 -2.19
C LEU A 26 -9.60 -11.46 -3.45
N PRO A 27 -10.12 -11.18 -4.66
CA PRO A 27 -9.44 -11.46 -5.93
C PRO A 27 -8.38 -10.41 -6.31
N PHE A 28 -7.84 -9.66 -5.36
CA PHE A 28 -6.87 -8.60 -5.61
C PHE A 28 -5.44 -9.11 -5.56
N LYS A 29 -4.57 -8.53 -6.40
CA LYS A 29 -3.15 -8.88 -6.48
C LYS A 29 -2.29 -7.77 -5.91
N THR A 30 -1.21 -8.15 -5.24
CA THR A 30 -0.17 -7.20 -4.84
C THR A 30 0.48 -6.62 -6.09
N PRO A 31 0.57 -5.29 -6.23
CA PRO A 31 1.28 -4.69 -7.36
C PRO A 31 2.76 -5.06 -7.30
N SER A 32 3.42 -5.11 -8.45
CA SER A 32 4.86 -5.26 -8.52
C SER A 32 5.57 -4.08 -7.85
N ARG A 33 6.84 -4.29 -7.50
CA ARG A 33 7.71 -3.23 -6.96
C ARG A 33 7.81 -2.05 -7.94
N ASN A 34 7.92 -2.32 -9.24
CA ASN A 34 8.05 -1.28 -10.26
C ASN A 34 6.77 -0.46 -10.41
N GLU A 35 5.60 -1.10 -10.41
CA GLU A 35 4.31 -0.37 -10.44
C GLU A 35 4.16 0.54 -9.21
N SER A 36 4.48 0.02 -8.02
CA SER A 36 4.40 0.80 -6.78
C SER A 36 5.36 1.99 -6.78
N MET A 37 6.61 1.78 -7.22
CA MET A 37 7.62 2.84 -7.32
C MET A 37 7.25 3.87 -8.39
N HIS A 38 6.71 3.44 -9.53
CA HIS A 38 6.27 4.34 -10.58
C HIS A 38 5.12 5.24 -10.11
N PHE A 39 4.13 4.66 -9.42
CA PHE A 39 3.02 5.40 -8.84
C PHE A 39 3.49 6.41 -7.78
N MET A 40 4.39 6.00 -6.88
CA MET A 40 5.03 6.88 -5.90
C MET A 40 5.76 8.04 -6.58
N HIS A 41 6.56 7.76 -7.61
CA HIS A 41 7.33 8.76 -8.34
C HIS A 41 6.45 9.83 -8.99
N LEU A 42 5.29 9.45 -9.54
CA LEU A 42 4.34 10.41 -10.11
C LEU A 42 3.79 11.37 -9.05
N ILE A 43 3.48 10.87 -7.85
CA ILE A 43 2.98 11.69 -6.74
C ILE A 43 4.09 12.62 -6.22
N GLN A 44 5.32 12.11 -6.05
CA GLN A 44 6.48 12.92 -5.66
C GLN A 44 6.75 14.05 -6.65
N LYS A 45 6.66 13.77 -7.95
CA LYS A 45 6.84 14.79 -9.01
C LYS A 45 5.78 15.90 -8.95
N ALA A 46 4.60 15.62 -8.42
CA ALA A 46 3.55 16.61 -8.20
C ALA A 46 3.76 17.44 -6.92
N GLY A 47 4.87 17.23 -6.19
CA GLY A 47 5.19 17.97 -4.96
C GLY A 47 4.49 17.44 -3.71
N ILE A 48 3.75 16.33 -3.80
CA ILE A 48 3.04 15.75 -2.66
C ILE A 48 3.99 14.80 -1.91
N PRO A 49 4.21 15.00 -0.60
CA PRO A 49 4.97 14.08 0.23
C PRO A 49 4.34 12.68 0.20
N VAL A 50 5.16 11.66 -0.08
CA VAL A 50 4.68 10.28 -0.16
C VAL A 50 5.73 9.29 0.34
N THR A 51 5.27 8.22 0.98
CA THR A 51 6.11 7.10 1.43
C THR A 51 5.51 5.78 0.98
N LEU A 52 6.36 4.91 0.41
CA LEU A 52 6.01 3.52 0.14
C LEU A 52 6.33 2.65 1.36
N ARG A 53 5.29 2.14 2.02
CA ARG A 53 5.43 1.20 3.14
C ARG A 53 5.66 -0.21 2.62
N LEU A 54 6.92 -0.59 2.49
CA LEU A 54 7.32 -1.98 2.23
C LEU A 54 7.19 -2.81 3.52
N LYS A 55 6.79 -4.07 3.39
CA LYS A 55 6.76 -5.01 4.52
C LYS A 55 8.15 -5.12 5.13
N ARG A 56 8.27 -4.90 6.45
CA ARG A 56 9.41 -5.36 7.23
C ARG A 56 9.05 -6.75 7.78
N GLY A 57 9.85 -7.76 7.46
CA GLY A 57 9.73 -9.11 8.03
C GLY A 57 8.71 -10.01 7.31
N THR A 58 9.19 -10.85 6.40
CA THR A 58 8.45 -11.95 5.77
C THR A 58 8.17 -13.14 6.70
N ASN A 59 8.52 -13.06 7.99
CA ASN A 59 8.52 -14.21 8.88
C ASN A 59 7.37 -14.24 9.90
N VAL A 60 6.49 -13.24 9.93
CA VAL A 60 5.34 -13.25 10.85
C VAL A 60 4.14 -12.65 10.12
N ASN A 61 3.01 -13.34 10.13
CA ASN A 61 1.71 -12.89 9.63
C ASN A 61 1.18 -11.69 10.45
N ALA A 62 1.87 -10.55 10.35
CA ALA A 62 1.58 -9.30 11.06
C ALA A 62 1.51 -8.09 10.10
N ALA A 63 1.32 -8.32 8.80
CA ALA A 63 1.12 -7.25 7.85
C ALA A 63 -0.26 -6.57 8.09
N CYS A 64 -0.34 -5.26 7.86
CA CYS A 64 -1.59 -4.50 8.01
C CYS A 64 -2.71 -5.15 7.17
N GLY A 65 -3.84 -5.49 7.81
CA GLY A 65 -4.95 -6.24 7.19
C GLY A 65 -4.99 -7.74 7.52
N GLN A 66 -3.97 -8.30 8.19
CA GLN A 66 -3.96 -9.71 8.63
C GLN A 66 -4.50 -9.94 10.05
N LEU A 67 -4.77 -8.86 10.80
CA LEU A 67 -5.40 -8.95 12.13
C LEU A 67 -6.92 -9.15 11.94
N GLY A 68 -7.33 -10.41 11.85
CA GLY A 68 -8.73 -10.82 11.67
C GLY A 68 -8.90 -12.23 11.12
N ASP A 69 -7.85 -12.83 10.54
CA ASP A 69 -7.91 -14.22 10.08
C ASP A 69 -7.65 -15.19 11.25
N ILE A 70 -8.70 -15.44 12.02
CA ILE A 70 -8.74 -16.47 13.08
C ILE A 70 -8.69 -17.89 12.45
N GLY A 71 -8.62 -18.02 11.12
CA GLY A 71 -8.57 -19.30 10.41
C GLY A 71 -7.22 -20.01 10.41
N ALA A 72 -6.11 -19.33 10.72
CA ALA A 72 -4.77 -19.93 10.68
C ALA A 72 -4.35 -20.65 11.98
N TYR A 73 -5.22 -20.68 13.01
CA TYR A 73 -4.98 -21.35 14.30
C TYR A 73 -5.89 -22.56 14.53
N LYS A 74 -6.25 -23.31 13.47
CA LYS A 74 -6.92 -24.61 13.62
C LYS A 74 -6.13 -25.71 12.90
N ASN A 75 -5.42 -26.48 13.73
CA ASN A 75 -4.72 -27.77 13.54
C ASN A 75 -3.66 -27.85 12.45
#